data_AF-A0A0H1BEK6-F1
#
_entry.id   AF-A0A0H1BEK6-F1
#
_cell.length_a   1.000
_cell.length_b   1.000
_cell.length_c   1.000
_cell.angle_alpha   90.00
_cell.angle_beta   90.00
_cell.angle_gamma   90.00
#
_symmetry.space_group_name_H-M   'P 1'
#
loop_
_entity.id
_entity.type
_entity.pdbx_description
1 polymer ?
#
loop_
_entity_poly.entity_id
_entity_poly.type
_entity_poly.pdbx_seq_one_letter_code
_entity_poly.pdbx_strand_id
1 'polypeptide(L)'
;MTSTPPTKRQRRSEYRKTQEQQIQSGEIHLPKKRLYRQRAHANPFSDHRLSYPISPAHMDWSTHYPAFVDPNPDNVNLSGARCLTKDVEIADIGCGFGGLLVALAPLMPDTLMVGMELRSQVLDYVTDRIRALRAQRPAPPLPTPDSPSTPPPTAAPAASPPQAQSQSLSPAPSSFSQSPQASYQNISAIRTNTMKFLPNFFAHRQLSAIFICFPDPHFKTRKHKARIVSSSLNAEYAYVLRPGGKLYTITDVEELHQWMVSHFDVGDGEEEEVGEEGGINTVKELFERLGDEELEQDPCVKVMMEETEEGKKVTRNKGKKFVAVWRRKEDPQWP
;
A
#
# COMPACT_ATOMS: atom_id res chain seq x y z
N MET A 1 -2.34 -41.19 31.13
CA MET A 1 -2.87 -40.94 29.77
C MET A 1 -2.15 -39.73 29.20
N THR A 2 -1.21 -39.92 28.27
CA THR A 2 -0.47 -38.83 27.64
C THR A 2 -1.32 -38.24 26.51
N SER A 3 -1.92 -37.07 26.73
CA SER A 3 -2.73 -36.40 25.70
C SER A 3 -1.86 -36.05 24.50
N THR A 4 -2.26 -36.50 23.31
CA THR A 4 -1.57 -36.17 22.05
C THR A 4 -1.58 -34.65 21.84
N PRO A 5 -0.45 -34.01 21.52
CA PRO A 5 -0.40 -32.57 21.34
C PRO A 5 -1.29 -32.11 20.17
N PRO A 6 -2.00 -30.98 20.29
CA PRO A 6 -2.97 -30.55 19.30
C PRO A 6 -2.30 -30.29 17.94
N THR A 7 -2.99 -30.69 16.87
CA THR A 7 -2.55 -30.52 15.49
C THR A 7 -2.49 -29.03 15.10
N LYS A 8 -1.74 -28.69 14.05
CA LYS A 8 -1.65 -27.30 13.54
C LYS A 8 -3.02 -26.70 13.20
N ARG A 9 -3.98 -27.51 12.73
CA ARG A 9 -5.34 -27.07 12.40
C ARG A 9 -6.16 -26.77 13.65
N GLN A 10 -6.09 -27.62 14.66
CA GLN A 10 -6.77 -27.42 15.95
C GLN A 10 -6.28 -26.15 16.65
N ARG A 11 -4.95 -25.94 16.74
CA ARG A 11 -4.37 -24.73 17.33
C ARG A 11 -4.83 -23.43 16.67
N ARG A 12 -5.10 -23.44 15.35
CA ARG A 12 -5.62 -22.28 14.61
C ARG A 12 -7.10 -22.03 14.92
N SER A 13 -7.89 -23.11 15.01
CA SER A 13 -9.32 -23.03 15.34
C SER A 13 -9.51 -22.50 16.77
N GLU A 14 -8.76 -23.05 17.73
CA GLU A 14 -8.77 -22.60 19.13
C GLU A 14 -8.37 -21.12 19.23
N TYR A 15 -7.28 -20.72 18.57
CA TYR A 15 -6.86 -19.33 18.58
C TYR A 15 -7.91 -18.37 18.03
N ARG A 16 -8.60 -18.72 16.94
CA ARG A 16 -9.70 -17.86 16.41
C ARG A 16 -10.82 -17.71 17.43
N LYS A 17 -11.24 -18.80 18.06
CA LYS A 17 -12.27 -18.75 19.11
C LYS A 17 -11.83 -17.87 20.29
N THR A 18 -10.59 -18.01 20.73
CA THR A 18 -10.04 -17.15 21.79
C THR A 18 -10.01 -15.69 21.36
N GLN A 19 -9.63 -15.41 20.11
CA GLN A 19 -9.59 -14.04 19.62
C GLN A 19 -11.00 -13.44 19.47
N GLU A 20 -11.97 -14.19 18.97
CA GLU A 20 -13.38 -13.78 18.89
C GLU A 20 -13.93 -13.47 20.29
N GLN A 21 -13.59 -14.29 21.29
CA GLN A 21 -13.94 -14.06 22.69
C GLN A 21 -13.25 -12.81 23.26
N GLN A 22 -11.97 -12.60 22.96
CA GLN A 22 -11.22 -11.42 23.40
C GLN A 22 -11.74 -10.13 22.76
N ILE A 23 -12.09 -10.18 21.47
CA ILE A 23 -12.73 -9.06 20.77
C ILE A 23 -14.09 -8.76 21.40
N GLN A 24 -14.88 -9.78 21.74
CA GLN A 24 -16.16 -9.61 22.45
C GLN A 24 -15.99 -9.05 23.87
N SER A 25 -14.89 -9.34 24.55
CA SER A 25 -14.58 -8.78 25.88
C SER A 25 -13.88 -7.42 25.84
N GLY A 26 -13.64 -6.86 24.64
CA GLY A 26 -12.97 -5.56 24.46
C GLY A 26 -11.44 -5.59 24.57
N GLU A 27 -10.82 -6.78 24.68
CA GLU A 27 -9.35 -6.93 24.70
C GLU A 27 -8.79 -6.99 23.27
N ILE A 28 -8.06 -5.95 22.86
CA ILE A 28 -7.47 -5.88 21.50
C ILE A 28 -5.95 -6.11 21.57
N HIS A 29 -5.50 -7.28 21.12
CA HIS A 29 -4.07 -7.64 21.05
C HIS A 29 -3.56 -7.74 19.60
N LEU A 30 -2.25 -7.58 19.42
CA LEU A 30 -1.61 -7.80 18.11
C LEU A 30 -1.76 -9.26 17.66
N PRO A 31 -2.17 -9.51 16.40
CA PRO A 31 -2.38 -10.86 15.91
C PRO A 31 -1.05 -11.63 15.73
N LYS A 32 -1.10 -12.95 15.92
CA LYS A 32 0.07 -13.83 15.75
C LYS A 32 0.14 -14.40 14.33
N LYS A 33 1.03 -13.85 13.49
CA LYS A 33 1.20 -14.19 12.05
C LYS A 33 1.17 -15.69 11.73
N ARG A 34 1.85 -16.52 12.55
CA ARG A 34 1.95 -17.97 12.38
C ARG A 34 0.58 -18.67 12.26
N LEU A 35 -0.47 -18.07 12.82
CA LEU A 35 -1.82 -18.65 12.92
C LEU A 35 -2.73 -18.29 11.74
N TYR A 36 -2.34 -17.31 10.93
CA TYR A 36 -3.08 -16.82 9.75
C TYR A 36 -2.50 -17.28 8.40
N ARG A 37 -1.55 -18.23 8.42
CA ARG A 37 -0.80 -18.60 7.22
C ARG A 37 -1.62 -19.49 6.26
N GLN A 38 -1.96 -18.94 5.10
CA GLN A 38 -2.46 -19.64 3.91
C GLN A 38 -1.30 -19.95 2.92
N ARG A 39 -1.52 -20.81 1.92
CA ARG A 39 -0.56 -20.98 0.80
C ARG A 39 -0.35 -19.61 0.12
N ALA A 40 0.89 -19.33 -0.27
CA ALA A 40 1.25 -18.03 -0.86
C ALA A 40 0.49 -17.75 -2.16
N HIS A 41 0.20 -18.80 -2.93
CA HIS A 41 -0.38 -18.73 -4.26
C HIS A 41 -1.88 -19.02 -4.19
N ALA A 42 -2.71 -17.98 -4.14
CA ALA A 42 -4.12 -18.09 -4.50
C ALA A 42 -4.23 -17.94 -6.02
N ASN A 43 -5.14 -18.69 -6.67
CA ASN A 43 -5.43 -18.45 -8.07
C ASN A 43 -6.32 -17.19 -8.15
N PRO A 44 -5.85 -16.08 -8.74
CA PRO A 44 -6.64 -14.84 -8.85
C PRO A 44 -7.97 -15.06 -9.58
N PHE A 45 -8.08 -16.10 -10.40
CA PHE A 45 -9.29 -16.38 -11.18
C PHE A 45 -10.28 -17.33 -10.52
N SER A 46 -9.95 -17.97 -9.38
CA SER A 46 -10.80 -19.01 -8.78
C SER A 46 -11.73 -18.53 -7.66
N ASP A 47 -11.58 -17.30 -7.19
CA ASP A 47 -12.35 -16.80 -6.05
C ASP A 47 -13.60 -16.06 -6.52
N HIS A 48 -14.76 -16.70 -6.39
CA HIS A 48 -16.05 -16.17 -6.86
C HIS A 48 -16.79 -15.34 -5.81
N ARG A 49 -16.24 -15.20 -4.59
CA ARG A 49 -16.86 -14.45 -3.48
C ARG A 49 -16.07 -13.18 -3.15
N LEU A 50 -15.89 -12.34 -4.17
CA LEU A 50 -15.36 -10.99 -4.02
C LEU A 50 -16.47 -10.02 -4.42
N SER A 51 -16.78 -9.08 -3.52
CA SER A 51 -17.70 -7.98 -3.81
C SER A 51 -16.87 -6.80 -4.29
N TYR A 52 -17.26 -6.22 -5.42
CA TYR A 52 -16.62 -5.04 -5.99
C TYR A 52 -17.62 -3.90 -6.03
N PRO A 53 -17.21 -2.66 -5.77
CA PRO A 53 -18.07 -1.51 -6.00
C PRO A 53 -18.44 -1.42 -7.49
N ILE A 54 -19.63 -0.90 -7.78
CA ILE A 54 -20.12 -0.70 -9.15
C ILE A 54 -19.19 0.27 -9.90
N SER A 55 -18.79 1.34 -9.22
CA SER A 55 -17.81 2.32 -9.68
C SER A 55 -17.14 2.98 -8.47
N PRO A 56 -16.07 3.79 -8.67
CA PRO A 56 -15.42 4.49 -7.56
C PRO A 56 -16.40 5.32 -6.72
N ALA A 57 -17.41 5.93 -7.36
CA ALA A 57 -18.45 6.71 -6.70
C ALA A 57 -19.42 5.89 -5.82
N HIS A 58 -19.38 4.56 -5.89
CA HIS A 58 -20.18 3.65 -5.05
C HIS A 58 -19.33 3.01 -3.93
N MET A 59 -18.02 3.26 -3.90
CA MET A 59 -17.13 2.63 -2.93
C MET A 59 -17.33 3.22 -1.54
N ASP A 60 -17.65 2.37 -0.56
CA ASP A 60 -17.77 2.76 0.85
C ASP A 60 -16.39 2.70 1.54
N TRP A 61 -15.71 3.85 1.57
CA TRP A 61 -14.46 4.01 2.32
C TRP A 61 -14.67 4.35 3.80
N SER A 62 -15.89 4.68 4.24
CA SER A 62 -16.19 5.15 5.60
C SER A 62 -15.88 4.08 6.67
N THR A 63 -16.15 2.82 6.35
CA THR A 63 -15.87 1.67 7.22
C THR A 63 -14.37 1.41 7.38
N HIS A 64 -13.55 1.82 6.41
CA HIS A 64 -12.11 1.66 6.42
C HIS A 64 -11.39 2.79 7.17
N TYR A 65 -11.91 4.01 7.08
CA TYR A 65 -11.30 5.23 7.60
C TYR A 65 -12.28 6.06 8.46
N PRO A 66 -12.78 5.52 9.58
CA PRO A 66 -13.82 6.17 10.39
C PRO A 66 -13.39 7.55 10.94
N ALA A 67 -12.09 7.75 11.19
CA ALA A 67 -11.57 9.03 11.67
C ALA A 67 -11.60 10.16 10.62
N PHE A 68 -11.87 9.82 9.36
CA PHE A 68 -11.87 10.75 8.23
C PHE A 68 -13.24 10.90 7.59
N VAL A 69 -14.30 10.35 8.18
CA VAL A 69 -15.68 10.51 7.69
C VAL A 69 -16.09 11.97 7.77
N ASP A 70 -16.71 12.48 6.71
CA ASP A 70 -17.25 13.84 6.67
C ASP A 70 -18.23 14.06 7.83
N PRO A 71 -18.13 15.14 8.62
CA PRO A 71 -19.00 15.36 9.76
C PRO A 71 -20.48 15.52 9.38
N ASN A 72 -20.80 15.98 8.16
CA ASN A 72 -22.17 16.11 7.68
C ASN A 72 -22.78 14.73 7.35
N PRO A 73 -23.87 14.31 8.03
CA PRO A 73 -24.56 13.04 7.77
C PRO A 73 -25.20 12.92 6.39
N ASP A 74 -25.54 14.05 5.78
CA ASP A 74 -26.21 14.08 4.48
C ASP A 74 -25.22 13.99 3.32
N ASN A 75 -23.92 14.14 3.58
CA ASN A 75 -22.89 13.94 2.57
C ASN A 75 -22.62 12.44 2.36
N VAL A 76 -23.35 11.85 1.41
CA VAL A 76 -23.26 10.44 1.03
C VAL A 76 -22.92 10.27 -0.45
N ASN A 77 -22.27 9.16 -0.76
CA ASN A 77 -21.93 8.78 -2.13
C ASN A 77 -23.12 8.06 -2.82
N LEU A 78 -22.90 7.54 -4.04
CA LEU A 78 -23.97 6.90 -4.83
C LEU A 78 -24.45 5.55 -4.25
N SER A 79 -23.73 4.94 -3.31
CA SER A 79 -24.20 3.76 -2.58
C SER A 79 -24.92 4.10 -1.27
N GLY A 80 -25.05 5.39 -0.93
CA GLY A 80 -25.62 5.86 0.34
C GLY A 80 -24.63 5.79 1.51
N ALA A 81 -23.36 5.47 1.25
CA ALA A 81 -22.32 5.47 2.27
C ALA A 81 -21.79 6.88 2.53
N ARG A 82 -21.37 7.15 3.77
CA ARG A 82 -20.82 8.45 4.17
C ARG A 82 -19.54 8.76 3.41
N CYS A 83 -19.42 9.99 2.90
CA CYS A 83 -18.21 10.45 2.24
C CYS A 83 -17.06 10.64 3.25
N LEU A 84 -15.82 10.57 2.76
CA LEU A 84 -14.65 10.96 3.53
C LEU A 84 -14.31 12.44 3.29
N THR A 85 -13.58 13.03 4.24
CA THR A 85 -12.98 14.37 4.17
C THR A 85 -11.79 14.45 3.21
N LYS A 86 -11.23 13.30 2.81
CA LYS A 86 -10.09 13.18 1.88
C LYS A 86 -10.12 11.81 1.20
N ASP A 87 -9.50 11.73 0.03
CA ASP A 87 -9.44 10.50 -0.76
C ASP A 87 -8.29 9.57 -0.36
N VAL A 88 -8.44 8.29 -0.72
CA VAL A 88 -7.33 7.32 -0.74
C VAL A 88 -6.39 7.66 -1.88
N GLU A 89 -5.10 7.87 -1.57
CA GLU A 89 -4.10 8.25 -2.56
C GLU A 89 -3.02 7.18 -2.78
N ILE A 90 -2.87 6.22 -1.87
CA ILE A 90 -1.85 5.16 -2.00
C ILE A 90 -2.48 3.78 -1.98
N ALA A 91 -2.09 2.94 -2.95
CA ALA A 91 -2.46 1.53 -2.99
C ALA A 91 -1.23 0.62 -2.85
N ASP A 92 -1.26 -0.33 -1.93
CA ASP A 92 -0.29 -1.42 -1.80
C ASP A 92 -0.90 -2.71 -2.35
N ILE A 93 -0.60 -3.01 -3.62
CA ILE A 93 -1.14 -4.14 -4.37
C ILE A 93 -0.42 -5.42 -3.95
N GLY A 94 -1.19 -6.36 -3.40
CA GLY A 94 -0.64 -7.58 -2.83
C GLY A 94 0.09 -7.33 -1.51
N CYS A 95 -0.47 -6.47 -0.64
CA CYS A 95 0.18 -5.95 0.57
C CYS A 95 0.68 -7.01 1.57
N GLY A 96 0.28 -8.28 1.41
CA GLY A 96 0.69 -9.36 2.29
C GLY A 96 0.25 -9.06 3.73
N PHE A 97 1.18 -9.14 4.68
CA PHE A 97 0.91 -8.88 6.10
C PHE A 97 0.97 -7.39 6.48
N GLY A 98 0.88 -6.48 5.50
CA GLY A 98 0.73 -5.03 5.69
C GLY A 98 1.96 -4.34 6.28
N GLY A 99 3.16 -4.91 6.10
CA GLY A 99 4.40 -4.36 6.64
C GLY A 99 4.71 -2.97 6.08
N LEU A 100 4.52 -2.77 4.77
CA LEU A 100 4.70 -1.49 4.10
C LEU A 100 3.77 -0.42 4.67
N LEU A 101 2.46 -0.68 4.70
CA LEU A 101 1.45 0.24 5.22
C LEU A 101 1.78 0.72 6.64
N VAL A 102 2.14 -0.20 7.53
CA VAL A 102 2.48 0.13 8.93
C VAL A 102 3.73 1.01 9.01
N ALA A 103 4.69 0.84 8.10
CA ALA A 103 5.91 1.63 8.07
C ALA A 103 5.72 3.01 7.42
N LEU A 104 4.87 3.11 6.40
CA LEU A 104 4.54 4.39 5.73
C LEU A 104 3.58 5.26 6.56
N ALA A 105 2.69 4.66 7.35
CA ALA A 105 1.71 5.38 8.18
C ALA A 105 2.28 6.59 8.97
N PRO A 106 3.41 6.48 9.70
CA PRO A 106 4.03 7.61 10.39
C PRO A 106 4.70 8.64 9.47
N LEU A 107 5.09 8.26 8.26
CA LEU A 107 5.79 9.16 7.33
C LEU A 107 4.81 10.03 6.53
N MET A 108 3.57 9.56 6.38
CA MET A 108 2.52 10.22 5.60
C MET A 108 1.21 10.27 6.40
N PRO A 109 1.18 10.95 7.57
CA PRO A 109 0.04 10.92 8.48
C PRO A 109 -1.26 11.45 7.85
N ASP A 110 -1.14 12.33 6.87
CA ASP A 110 -2.28 12.95 6.19
C ASP A 110 -2.76 12.21 4.94
N THR A 111 -2.04 11.17 4.49
CA THR A 111 -2.34 10.42 3.28
C THR A 111 -3.03 9.10 3.61
N LEU A 112 -4.21 8.86 3.03
CA LEU A 112 -4.92 7.59 3.20
C LEU A 112 -4.34 6.53 2.27
N MET A 113 -4.06 5.33 2.84
CA MET A 113 -3.40 4.24 2.14
C MET A 113 -4.13 2.91 2.35
N VAL A 114 -4.37 2.18 1.26
CA VAL A 114 -5.07 0.89 1.30
C VAL A 114 -4.18 -0.25 0.85
N GLY A 115 -4.13 -1.32 1.66
CA GLY A 115 -3.62 -2.62 1.23
C GLY A 115 -4.68 -3.41 0.48
N MET A 116 -4.34 -3.89 -0.71
CA MET A 116 -5.22 -4.73 -1.53
C MET A 116 -4.69 -6.16 -1.52
N GLU A 117 -5.39 -7.08 -0.86
CA GLU A 117 -4.92 -8.46 -0.68
C GLU A 117 -6.01 -9.48 -1.06
N LEU A 118 -5.65 -10.47 -1.87
CA LEU A 118 -6.58 -11.47 -2.36
C LEU A 118 -6.91 -12.53 -1.30
N ARG A 119 -5.92 -12.90 -0.49
CA ARG A 119 -6.00 -14.03 0.46
C ARG A 119 -6.72 -13.61 1.74
N SER A 120 -7.90 -14.17 1.98
CA SER A 120 -8.73 -13.87 3.14
C SER A 120 -7.99 -13.99 4.47
N GLN A 121 -7.25 -15.07 4.72
CA GLN A 121 -6.56 -15.22 6.02
C GLN A 121 -5.45 -14.20 6.23
N VAL A 122 -4.81 -13.75 5.15
CA VAL A 122 -3.75 -12.73 5.23
C VAL A 122 -4.40 -11.37 5.46
N LEU A 123 -5.50 -11.06 4.79
CA LEU A 123 -6.27 -9.85 5.03
C LEU A 123 -6.83 -9.79 6.46
N ASP A 124 -7.37 -10.89 6.99
CA ASP A 124 -7.87 -10.97 8.37
C ASP A 124 -6.77 -10.54 9.35
N TYR A 125 -5.54 -11.04 9.15
CA TYR A 125 -4.39 -10.65 9.94
C TYR A 125 -4.10 -9.14 9.85
N VAL A 126 -4.08 -8.58 8.65
CA VAL A 126 -3.77 -7.15 8.46
C VAL A 126 -4.83 -6.29 9.12
N THR A 127 -6.09 -6.65 8.97
CA THR A 127 -7.23 -5.96 9.57
C THR A 127 -7.14 -5.96 11.09
N ASP A 128 -6.88 -7.12 11.70
CA ASP A 128 -6.70 -7.23 13.15
C ASP A 128 -5.47 -6.46 13.64
N ARG A 129 -4.38 -6.49 12.86
CA ARG A 129 -3.14 -5.75 13.18
C ARG A 129 -3.39 -4.25 13.18
N ILE A 130 -4.05 -3.71 12.15
CA ILE A 130 -4.39 -2.29 12.06
C ILE A 130 -5.33 -1.89 13.20
N ARG A 131 -6.36 -2.71 13.50
CA ARG A 131 -7.27 -2.47 14.63
C ARG A 131 -6.52 -2.39 15.96
N ALA A 132 -5.61 -3.32 16.23
CA ALA A 132 -4.79 -3.33 17.43
C ALA A 132 -3.86 -2.12 17.54
N LEU A 133 -3.25 -1.71 16.42
CA LEU A 133 -2.40 -0.52 16.36
C LEU A 133 -3.18 0.77 16.62
N ARG A 134 -4.38 0.91 16.05
CA ARG A 134 -5.29 2.04 16.29
C ARG A 134 -5.76 2.06 17.76
N ALA A 135 -6.07 0.92 18.36
CA ALA A 135 -6.52 0.83 19.75
C ALA A 135 -5.42 1.22 20.76
N GLN A 136 -4.16 0.90 20.45
CA GLN A 136 -3.01 1.32 21.26
C GLN A 136 -2.70 2.82 21.15
N ARG A 137 -3.23 3.49 20.11
CA ARG A 137 -2.95 4.89 19.77
C ARG A 137 -4.20 5.58 19.24
N PRO A 138 -5.19 5.85 20.11
CA PRO A 138 -6.44 6.47 19.71
C PRO A 138 -6.20 7.83 19.04
N ALA A 139 -7.07 8.19 18.09
CA ALA A 139 -7.03 9.49 17.44
C ALA A 139 -7.24 10.61 18.47
N PRO A 140 -6.65 11.81 18.27
CA PRO A 140 -7.07 13.00 19.00
C PRO A 140 -8.59 13.19 18.85
N PRO A 141 -9.29 13.68 19.90
CA PRO A 141 -10.71 13.99 19.80
C PRO A 141 -10.96 14.94 18.62
N LEU A 142 -12.04 14.72 17.86
CA LEU A 142 -12.49 15.68 16.85
C LEU A 142 -12.67 17.05 17.53
N PRO A 143 -12.25 18.15 16.89
CA PRO A 143 -12.47 19.48 17.44
C PRO A 143 -13.98 19.69 17.60
N THR A 144 -14.42 19.90 18.84
CA THR A 144 -15.78 20.33 19.12
C THR A 144 -15.92 21.80 18.68
N PRO A 145 -17.07 22.22 18.15
CA PRO A 145 -17.29 23.59 17.70
C PRO A 145 -17.13 24.65 18.81
N ASP A 146 -17.04 24.25 20.09
CA ASP A 146 -17.01 25.14 21.26
C ASP A 146 -15.63 25.36 21.91
N SER A 147 -14.52 24.91 21.29
CA SER A 147 -13.19 25.17 21.88
C SER A 147 -12.60 26.51 21.37
N PRO A 148 -12.28 27.48 22.26
CA PRO A 148 -11.71 28.76 21.85
C PRO A 148 -10.31 28.55 21.25
N SER A 149 -10.08 29.14 20.08
CA SER A 149 -8.81 29.13 19.37
C SER A 149 -7.73 29.88 20.15
N THR A 150 -6.73 29.17 20.66
CA THR A 150 -5.50 29.78 21.17
C THR A 150 -4.69 30.30 19.97
N PRO A 151 -4.32 31.59 19.92
CA PRO A 151 -3.51 32.11 18.83
C PRO A 151 -2.08 31.54 18.88
N PRO A 152 -1.40 31.38 17.73
CA PRO A 152 -0.03 30.89 17.69
C PRO A 152 0.95 31.90 18.31
N PRO A 153 2.06 31.46 18.92
CA PRO A 153 3.05 32.37 19.49
C PRO A 153 3.80 33.12 18.39
N THR A 154 3.91 34.43 18.60
CA THR A 154 4.59 35.42 17.76
C THR A 154 6.09 35.09 17.63
N ALA A 155 6.59 35.07 16.39
CA ALA A 155 8.00 34.89 16.10
C ALA A 155 8.82 36.13 16.54
N ALA A 156 9.92 35.90 17.25
CA ALA A 156 10.96 36.90 17.54
C ALA A 156 12.22 36.64 16.68
N PRO A 157 12.99 37.69 16.32
CA PRO A 157 13.85 37.69 15.14
C PRO A 157 15.25 37.10 15.36
N ALA A 158 15.87 36.76 14.23
CA ALA A 158 17.18 36.15 14.05
C ALA A 158 18.35 37.02 14.56
N ALA A 159 19.35 36.36 15.15
CA ALA A 159 20.69 36.90 15.36
C ALA A 159 21.74 35.95 14.77
N SER A 160 22.66 36.53 13.99
CA SER A 160 23.77 35.89 13.26
C SER A 160 24.96 35.52 14.19
N PRO A 161 25.97 34.75 13.71
CA PRO A 161 26.73 33.80 14.53
C PRO A 161 28.12 34.29 14.96
N PRO A 162 28.83 33.52 15.82
CA PRO A 162 30.28 33.43 15.74
C PRO A 162 30.83 32.00 15.64
N GLN A 163 31.69 31.84 14.63
CA GLN A 163 32.95 31.10 14.50
C GLN A 163 33.22 29.74 15.20
N ALA A 164 33.80 28.89 14.36
CA ALA A 164 34.29 27.53 14.55
C ALA A 164 35.23 27.29 15.73
N GLN A 165 35.09 26.12 16.36
CA GLN A 165 36.21 25.30 16.84
C GLN A 165 35.86 23.81 16.74
N SER A 166 36.81 23.07 16.18
CA SER A 166 36.85 21.64 15.91
C SER A 166 36.98 20.79 17.17
N GLN A 167 36.26 19.65 17.27
CA GLN A 167 36.79 18.41 17.88
C GLN A 167 35.90 17.17 17.69
N SER A 168 36.58 16.09 17.25
CA SER A 168 36.33 14.64 17.40
C SER A 168 34.94 14.03 17.10
N LEU A 169 34.88 13.33 15.97
CA LEU A 169 33.83 12.38 15.62
C LEU A 169 34.05 11.03 16.31
N SER A 170 33.08 10.63 17.15
CA SER A 170 32.78 9.22 17.45
C SER A 170 31.36 8.94 16.93
N PRO A 171 31.08 7.78 16.30
CA PRO A 171 29.79 7.54 15.66
C PRO A 171 28.73 7.19 16.72
N ALA A 172 27.82 8.12 16.97
CA ALA A 172 26.57 7.88 17.69
C ALA A 172 25.50 7.36 16.71
N PRO A 173 24.53 6.54 17.17
CA PRO A 173 23.60 5.83 16.32
C PRO A 173 22.66 6.80 15.58
N SER A 174 22.40 6.46 14.32
CA SER A 174 21.47 7.10 13.38
C SER A 174 20.21 7.64 14.05
N SER A 175 20.15 8.97 14.18
CA SER A 175 18.98 9.73 14.60
C SER A 175 17.95 9.78 13.46
N PHE A 176 17.12 8.76 13.36
CA PHE A 176 15.74 9.01 12.91
C PHE A 176 15.09 9.85 14.01
N SER A 177 14.91 11.15 13.76
CA SER A 177 14.15 12.02 14.65
C SER A 177 12.80 11.38 14.92
N GLN A 178 12.39 11.33 16.19
CA GLN A 178 11.11 10.79 16.64
C GLN A 178 9.98 11.39 15.79
N SER A 179 9.44 10.62 14.86
CA SER A 179 8.21 10.98 14.18
C SER A 179 7.09 11.07 15.21
N PRO A 180 6.13 12.00 15.05
CA PRO A 180 4.91 11.99 15.87
C PRO A 180 4.32 10.59 15.83
N GLN A 181 4.04 10.01 17.00
CA GLN A 181 3.60 8.62 17.12
C GLN A 181 2.34 8.40 16.26
N ALA A 182 2.48 7.64 15.16
CA ALA A 182 1.38 7.41 14.22
C ALA A 182 0.17 6.75 14.90
N SER A 183 -1.01 7.31 14.71
CA SER A 183 -2.30 6.77 15.16
C SER A 183 -2.82 5.63 14.28
N TYR A 184 -2.20 5.39 13.12
CA TYR A 184 -2.57 4.38 12.13
C TYR A 184 -4.01 4.50 11.62
N GLN A 185 -4.65 5.66 11.78
CA GLN A 185 -6.00 5.92 11.27
C GLN A 185 -6.00 6.05 9.74
N ASN A 186 -4.86 6.38 9.15
CA ASN A 186 -4.67 6.62 7.73
C ASN A 186 -4.39 5.35 6.89
N ILE A 187 -4.36 4.16 7.51
CA ILE A 187 -4.13 2.90 6.79
C ILE A 187 -5.28 1.93 6.95
N SER A 188 -5.63 1.21 5.90
CA SER A 188 -6.61 0.11 5.94
C SER A 188 -6.22 -1.00 4.96
N ALA A 189 -7.01 -2.08 4.91
CA ALA A 189 -6.85 -3.13 3.91
C ALA A 189 -8.20 -3.66 3.44
N ILE A 190 -8.25 -4.14 2.20
CA ILE A 190 -9.47 -4.65 1.55
C ILE A 190 -9.17 -5.94 0.76
N ARG A 191 -10.18 -6.83 0.71
CA ARG A 191 -10.10 -8.05 -0.10
C ARG A 191 -10.45 -7.75 -1.54
N THR A 192 -9.52 -7.99 -2.45
CA THR A 192 -9.78 -7.70 -3.86
C THR A 192 -8.83 -8.46 -4.78
N ASN A 193 -9.28 -8.71 -6.02
CA ASN A 193 -8.40 -9.07 -7.11
C ASN A 193 -8.13 -7.81 -7.95
N THR A 194 -6.96 -7.23 -7.75
CA THR A 194 -6.52 -6.02 -8.46
C THR A 194 -6.32 -6.24 -9.96
N MET A 195 -6.16 -7.48 -10.43
CA MET A 195 -6.02 -7.78 -11.86
C MET A 195 -7.34 -7.68 -12.65
N LYS A 196 -8.47 -7.40 -11.99
CA LYS A 196 -9.79 -7.41 -12.64
C LYS A 196 -10.58 -6.12 -12.50
N PHE A 197 -10.46 -5.45 -11.36
CA PHE A 197 -11.39 -4.39 -10.97
C PHE A 197 -10.69 -3.24 -10.25
N LEU A 198 -9.40 -2.98 -10.53
CA LEU A 198 -8.72 -1.83 -9.92
C LEU A 198 -9.44 -0.49 -10.22
N PRO A 199 -9.88 -0.21 -11.47
CA PRO A 199 -10.62 1.02 -11.79
C PRO A 199 -12.01 1.12 -11.14
N ASN A 200 -12.54 0.04 -10.56
CA ASN A 200 -13.79 0.10 -9.80
C ASN A 200 -13.60 0.75 -8.43
N PHE A 201 -12.39 0.69 -7.85
CA PHE A 201 -12.12 1.26 -6.53
C PHE A 201 -11.67 2.71 -6.58
N PHE A 202 -10.99 3.11 -7.64
CA PHE A 202 -10.33 4.41 -7.73
C PHE A 202 -10.78 5.18 -8.97
N ALA A 203 -11.09 6.45 -8.78
CA ALA A 203 -11.39 7.36 -9.88
C ALA A 203 -10.15 7.60 -10.75
N HIS A 204 -10.37 8.17 -11.94
CA HIS A 204 -9.30 8.60 -12.81
C HIS A 204 -8.36 9.57 -12.07
N ARG A 205 -7.05 9.33 -12.13
CA ARG A 205 -6.01 10.16 -11.48
C ARG A 205 -6.19 10.31 -9.96
N GLN A 206 -6.84 9.38 -9.27
CA GLN A 206 -7.03 9.47 -7.82
C GLN A 206 -5.74 9.19 -7.04
N LEU A 207 -4.94 8.21 -7.45
CA LEU A 207 -3.77 7.76 -6.70
C LEU A 207 -2.54 8.64 -6.96
N SER A 208 -1.74 8.88 -5.92
CA SER A 208 -0.40 9.46 -6.00
C SER A 208 0.70 8.40 -5.99
N ALA A 209 0.44 7.21 -5.41
CA ALA A 209 1.38 6.10 -5.47
C ALA A 209 0.73 4.72 -5.54
N ILE A 210 1.37 3.81 -6.28
CA ILE A 210 1.06 2.38 -6.29
C ILE A 210 2.31 1.61 -5.91
N PHE A 211 2.19 0.67 -4.98
CA PHE A 211 3.27 -0.23 -4.59
C PHE A 211 2.96 -1.66 -5.02
N ILE A 212 3.94 -2.32 -5.63
CA ILE A 212 3.90 -3.74 -5.98
C ILE A 212 5.16 -4.39 -5.40
N CYS A 213 5.03 -4.89 -4.18
CA CYS A 213 6.17 -5.40 -3.41
C CYS A 213 6.25 -6.92 -3.42
N PHE A 214 7.33 -7.48 -3.96
CA PHE A 214 7.61 -8.91 -4.03
C PHE A 214 6.43 -9.73 -4.61
N PRO A 215 5.89 -9.36 -5.79
CA PRO A 215 4.80 -10.10 -6.38
C PRO A 215 5.25 -11.51 -6.80
N ASP A 216 4.27 -12.42 -6.95
CA ASP A 216 4.56 -13.79 -7.35
C ASP A 216 5.19 -13.86 -8.75
N PRO A 217 6.40 -14.43 -8.89
CA PRO A 217 7.09 -14.52 -10.18
C PRO A 217 6.40 -15.46 -11.18
N HIS A 218 5.57 -16.39 -10.71
CA HIS A 218 4.90 -17.38 -11.55
C HIS A 218 5.82 -18.04 -12.60
N PHE A 219 6.95 -18.60 -12.15
CA PHE A 219 8.06 -19.16 -12.97
C PHE A 219 7.73 -20.08 -14.16
N LYS A 220 6.50 -20.61 -14.26
CA LYS A 220 6.11 -21.47 -15.38
C LYS A 220 5.50 -20.60 -16.47
N THR A 221 6.02 -20.64 -17.70
CA THR A 221 5.54 -19.83 -18.84
C THR A 221 4.03 -19.79 -18.99
N ARG A 222 3.36 -20.95 -18.87
CA ARG A 222 1.89 -21.07 -18.91
C ARG A 222 1.13 -20.26 -17.83
N LYS A 223 1.84 -19.73 -16.83
CA LYS A 223 1.32 -18.93 -15.71
C LYS A 223 1.75 -17.46 -15.79
N HIS A 224 2.49 -17.02 -16.81
CA HIS A 224 2.92 -15.62 -16.92
C HIS A 224 1.72 -14.66 -17.03
N LYS A 225 0.58 -15.11 -17.58
CA LYS A 225 -0.69 -14.35 -17.58
C LYS A 225 -1.24 -14.02 -16.19
N ALA A 226 -0.72 -14.65 -15.13
CA ALA A 226 -1.10 -14.35 -13.75
C ALA A 226 -0.13 -13.33 -13.08
N ARG A 227 0.91 -12.87 -13.78
CA ARG A 227 1.80 -11.81 -13.27
C ARG A 227 1.03 -10.50 -13.20
N ILE A 228 1.28 -9.73 -12.15
CA ILE A 228 0.59 -8.46 -11.87
C ILE A 228 1.08 -7.28 -12.72
N VAL A 229 2.10 -7.50 -13.56
CA VAL A 229 2.64 -6.52 -14.50
C VAL A 229 2.49 -7.07 -15.92
N SER A 230 1.71 -6.35 -16.71
CA SER A 230 1.40 -6.59 -18.13
C SER A 230 0.99 -5.27 -18.78
N SER A 231 0.99 -5.17 -20.11
CA SER A 231 0.61 -3.93 -20.81
C SER A 231 -0.79 -3.45 -20.46
N SER A 232 -1.78 -4.35 -20.40
CA SER A 232 -3.16 -4.01 -20.03
C SER A 232 -3.27 -3.49 -18.60
N LEU A 233 -2.62 -4.16 -17.63
CA LEU A 233 -2.63 -3.71 -16.24
C LEU A 233 -1.88 -2.40 -16.07
N ASN A 234 -0.79 -2.20 -16.80
CA ASN A 234 -0.05 -0.94 -16.76
C ASN A 234 -0.90 0.23 -17.29
N ALA A 235 -1.78 0.01 -18.28
CA ALA A 235 -2.76 1.01 -18.70
C ALA A 235 -3.80 1.31 -17.60
N GLU A 236 -4.29 0.29 -16.87
CA GLU A 236 -5.17 0.51 -15.70
C GLU A 236 -4.45 1.28 -14.58
N TYR A 237 -3.18 0.97 -14.30
CA TYR A 237 -2.36 1.73 -13.36
C TYR A 237 -2.21 3.18 -13.81
N ALA A 238 -1.96 3.41 -15.11
CA ALA A 238 -1.87 4.75 -15.68
C ALA A 238 -3.19 5.54 -15.57
N TYR A 239 -4.32 4.86 -15.64
CA TYR A 239 -5.65 5.47 -15.52
C TYR A 239 -5.93 5.96 -14.10
N VAL A 240 -5.61 5.17 -13.08
CA VAL A 240 -5.89 5.54 -11.67
C VAL A 240 -4.82 6.43 -11.06
N LEU A 241 -3.60 6.46 -11.60
CA LEU A 241 -2.47 7.24 -11.09
C LEU A 241 -2.47 8.65 -11.70
N ARG A 242 -2.34 9.69 -10.89
CA ARG A 242 -2.24 11.08 -11.35
C ARG A 242 -0.89 11.35 -12.03
N PRO A 243 -0.79 12.29 -12.99
CA PRO A 243 0.50 12.81 -13.45
C PRO A 243 1.40 13.23 -12.28
N GLY A 244 2.68 12.89 -12.37
CA GLY A 244 3.66 13.02 -11.28
C GLY A 244 3.59 11.92 -10.21
N GLY A 245 2.52 11.12 -10.16
CA GLY A 245 2.40 9.97 -9.27
C GLY A 245 3.40 8.86 -9.62
N LYS A 246 3.67 7.97 -8.66
CA LYS A 246 4.75 6.96 -8.79
C LYS A 246 4.24 5.52 -8.65
N LEU A 247 4.73 4.64 -9.52
CA LEU A 247 4.53 3.20 -9.41
C LEU A 247 5.85 2.55 -8.97
N TYR A 248 5.83 1.95 -7.79
CA TYR A 248 6.99 1.34 -7.14
C TYR A 248 6.95 -0.18 -7.28
N THR A 249 8.04 -0.77 -7.77
CA THR A 249 8.21 -2.23 -7.80
C THR A 249 9.50 -2.66 -7.09
N ILE A 250 9.42 -3.80 -6.43
CA ILE A 250 10.58 -4.48 -5.86
C ILE A 250 10.40 -6.00 -5.94
N THR A 251 11.47 -6.72 -6.26
CA THR A 251 11.50 -8.18 -6.26
C THR A 251 12.88 -8.72 -5.93
N ASP A 252 12.98 -9.95 -5.46
CA ASP A 252 14.22 -10.70 -5.28
C ASP A 252 14.54 -11.62 -6.47
N VAL A 253 13.70 -11.60 -7.52
CA VAL A 253 13.84 -12.42 -8.73
C VAL A 253 14.21 -11.53 -9.92
N GLU A 254 15.44 -11.66 -10.41
CA GLU A 254 15.98 -10.84 -11.51
C GLU A 254 15.17 -10.99 -12.81
N GLU A 255 14.79 -12.21 -13.19
CA GLU A 255 13.97 -12.47 -14.38
C GLU A 255 12.60 -11.75 -14.29
N LEU A 256 12.01 -11.70 -13.09
CA LEU A 256 10.75 -10.99 -12.88
C LEU A 256 10.96 -9.47 -12.96
N HIS A 257 12.08 -8.95 -12.46
CA HIS A 257 12.42 -7.54 -12.60
C HIS A 257 12.58 -7.14 -14.06
N GLN A 258 13.33 -7.92 -14.84
CA GLN A 258 13.50 -7.72 -16.27
C GLN A 258 12.15 -7.76 -17.01
N TRP A 259 11.28 -8.71 -16.65
CA TRP A 259 9.91 -8.76 -17.16
C TRP A 259 9.12 -7.50 -16.85
N MET A 260 9.16 -7.00 -15.61
CA MET A 260 8.45 -5.77 -15.25
C MET A 260 8.96 -4.60 -16.07
N VAL A 261 10.28 -4.42 -16.12
CA VAL A 261 10.94 -3.35 -16.88
C VAL A 261 10.54 -3.41 -18.35
N SER A 262 10.60 -4.59 -18.98
CA SER A 262 10.23 -4.73 -20.38
C SER A 262 8.81 -4.27 -20.67
N HIS A 263 7.83 -4.55 -19.80
CA HIS A 263 6.42 -4.18 -19.99
C HIS A 263 6.12 -2.69 -19.79
N PHE A 264 7.07 -1.91 -19.27
CA PHE A 264 7.02 -0.44 -19.28
C PHE A 264 7.85 0.15 -20.42
N ASP A 265 8.89 -0.56 -20.87
CA ASP A 265 9.81 -0.12 -21.91
C ASP A 265 9.38 -0.48 -23.34
N VAL A 266 8.33 -1.31 -23.53
CA VAL A 266 7.79 -1.62 -24.87
C VAL A 266 7.23 -0.35 -25.50
N GLY A 267 8.05 0.23 -26.38
CA GLY A 267 7.61 0.95 -27.57
C GLY A 267 8.06 0.12 -28.75
N ASP A 268 7.10 -0.35 -29.55
CA ASP A 268 7.23 -0.95 -30.88
C ASP A 268 8.02 -2.28 -31.01
N GLY A 269 7.28 -3.38 -31.19
CA GLY A 269 7.75 -4.72 -31.64
C GLY A 269 7.68 -5.79 -30.53
N GLU A 270 6.90 -6.87 -30.60
CA GLU A 270 6.52 -7.71 -31.74
C GLU A 270 5.01 -8.05 -31.73
N GLU A 271 4.38 -7.89 -32.89
CA GLU A 271 3.12 -8.53 -33.34
C GLU A 271 1.95 -8.63 -32.33
N GLU A 272 1.34 -7.51 -31.99
CA GLU A 272 -0.14 -7.49 -31.92
C GLU A 272 -0.64 -6.83 -33.21
N GLU A 273 -1.52 -7.52 -33.93
CA GLU A 273 -2.15 -7.05 -35.16
C GLU A 273 -2.64 -5.61 -34.96
N VAL A 274 -2.08 -4.70 -35.77
CA VAL A 274 -2.54 -3.33 -35.90
C VAL A 274 -3.95 -3.41 -36.47
N GLY A 275 -4.95 -3.38 -35.59
CA GLY A 275 -6.30 -3.01 -35.97
C GLY A 275 -6.23 -1.63 -36.61
N GLU A 276 -6.81 -1.48 -37.79
CA GLU A 276 -6.81 -0.27 -38.61
C GLU A 276 -7.64 0.87 -37.98
N GLU A 277 -7.33 1.31 -36.76
CA GLU A 277 -7.73 2.62 -36.24
C GLU A 277 -6.59 3.14 -35.34
N GLY A 278 -5.92 4.21 -35.80
CA GLY A 278 -4.67 4.72 -35.22
C GLY A 278 -4.77 5.19 -33.76
N GLY A 279 -4.40 4.31 -32.83
CA GLY A 279 -4.19 4.64 -31.43
C GLY A 279 -2.71 4.55 -31.04
N ILE A 280 -2.06 5.71 -30.92
CA ILE A 280 -0.77 5.85 -30.22
C ILE A 280 -1.07 5.75 -28.72
N ASN A 281 -0.82 4.60 -28.09
CA ASN A 281 -1.04 4.38 -26.66
C ASN A 281 -0.09 3.30 -26.12
N THR A 282 1.21 3.49 -26.30
CA THR A 282 2.18 2.60 -25.64
C THR A 282 2.32 3.02 -24.16
N VAL A 283 2.39 2.04 -23.26
CA VAL A 283 2.62 2.28 -21.80
C VAL A 283 3.86 3.17 -21.58
N LYS A 284 4.85 3.07 -22.46
CA LYS A 284 6.06 3.89 -22.50
C LYS A 284 5.79 5.38 -22.63
N GLU A 285 4.71 5.79 -23.26
CA GLU A 285 4.32 7.21 -23.36
C GLU A 285 3.71 7.74 -22.07
N LEU A 286 3.14 6.87 -21.26
CA LEU A 286 2.47 7.21 -20.01
C LEU A 286 3.41 7.20 -18.80
N PHE A 287 4.54 6.49 -18.89
CA PHE A 287 5.48 6.33 -17.78
C PHE A 287 6.92 6.70 -18.14
N GLU A 288 7.65 7.26 -17.19
CA GLU A 288 9.10 7.44 -17.27
C GLU A 288 9.78 6.73 -16.09
N ARG A 289 10.88 6.02 -16.36
CA ARG A 289 11.62 5.31 -15.31
C ARG A 289 12.51 6.30 -14.55
N LEU A 290 12.49 6.23 -13.22
CA LEU A 290 13.37 7.05 -12.37
C LEU A 290 14.80 6.51 -12.40
N GLY A 291 15.78 7.42 -12.39
CA GLY A 291 17.20 7.11 -12.27
C GLY A 291 17.64 6.85 -10.83
N ASP A 292 18.81 6.23 -10.67
CA ASP A 292 19.30 5.74 -9.37
C ASP A 292 19.43 6.84 -8.30
N GLU A 293 19.85 8.05 -8.67
CA GLU A 293 19.98 9.18 -7.74
C GLU A 293 18.63 9.57 -7.12
N GLU A 294 17.56 9.57 -7.92
CA GLU A 294 16.21 9.85 -7.42
C GLU A 294 15.69 8.73 -6.52
N LEU A 295 16.02 7.47 -6.85
CA LEU A 295 15.64 6.32 -6.04
C LEU A 295 16.30 6.36 -4.67
N GLU A 296 17.57 6.77 -4.60
CA GLU A 296 18.32 6.86 -3.33
C GLU A 296 17.76 7.94 -2.40
N GLN A 297 17.22 9.02 -2.96
CA GLN A 297 16.63 10.12 -2.19
C GLN A 297 15.17 9.88 -1.79
N ASP A 298 14.48 8.91 -2.41
CA ASP A 298 13.07 8.66 -2.16
C ASP A 298 12.86 7.83 -0.86
N PRO A 299 12.26 8.40 0.20
CA PRO A 299 12.04 7.68 1.46
C PRO A 299 11.13 6.46 1.31
N CYS A 300 10.21 6.46 0.33
CA CYS A 300 9.34 5.32 0.06
C CYS A 300 10.13 4.13 -0.48
N VAL A 301 11.18 4.36 -1.28
CA VAL A 301 12.06 3.31 -1.79
C VAL A 301 12.78 2.63 -0.61
N LYS A 302 13.32 3.42 0.31
CA LYS A 302 13.97 2.89 1.51
C LYS A 302 13.02 2.02 2.35
N VAL A 303 11.82 2.53 2.65
CA VAL A 303 10.81 1.79 3.42
C VAL A 303 10.38 0.51 2.70
N MET A 304 10.14 0.58 1.39
CA MET A 304 9.79 -0.58 0.57
C MET A 304 10.87 -1.68 0.63
N MET A 305 12.15 -1.29 0.58
CA MET A 305 13.28 -2.21 0.67
C MET A 305 13.44 -2.82 2.06
N GLU A 306 13.29 -2.03 3.13
CA GLU A 306 13.72 -2.41 4.47
C GLU A 306 12.60 -2.92 5.38
N GLU A 307 11.37 -2.44 5.20
CA GLU A 307 10.31 -2.63 6.20
C GLU A 307 9.31 -3.74 5.88
N THR A 308 9.21 -4.13 4.61
CA THR A 308 8.37 -5.25 4.19
C THR A 308 8.88 -6.58 4.76
N GLU A 309 7.98 -7.52 5.04
CA GLU A 309 8.34 -8.82 5.58
C GLU A 309 9.25 -9.62 4.63
N GLU A 310 8.96 -9.57 3.32
CA GLU A 310 9.79 -10.20 2.31
C GLU A 310 11.12 -9.45 2.14
N GLY A 311 11.14 -8.11 2.17
CA GLY A 311 12.37 -7.32 2.16
C GLY A 311 13.32 -7.68 3.32
N LYS A 312 12.79 -7.78 4.55
CA LYS A 312 13.54 -8.23 5.74
C LYS A 312 14.07 -9.65 5.57
N LYS A 313 13.27 -10.56 5.01
CA LYS A 313 13.66 -11.95 4.75
C LYS A 313 14.79 -12.04 3.72
N VAL A 314 14.71 -11.27 2.63
CA VAL A 314 15.74 -11.21 1.59
C VAL A 314 17.05 -10.69 2.17
N THR A 315 17.02 -9.61 2.97
CA THR A 315 18.22 -9.10 3.67
C THR A 315 18.85 -10.16 4.57
N ARG A 316 18.05 -10.83 5.41
CA ARG A 316 18.55 -11.90 6.30
C ARG A 316 19.21 -13.04 5.52
N ASN A 317 18.70 -13.34 4.34
CA ASN A 317 19.22 -14.39 3.46
C ASN A 317 20.37 -13.89 2.56
N LYS A 318 20.81 -12.63 2.71
CA LYS A 318 21.82 -11.97 1.85
C LYS A 318 21.44 -12.01 0.35
N GLY A 319 20.16 -12.01 0.05
CA GLY A 319 19.65 -11.95 -1.32
C GLY A 319 19.70 -10.53 -1.88
N LYS A 320 19.73 -10.43 -3.21
CA LYS A 320 19.63 -9.15 -3.92
C LYS A 320 18.17 -8.69 -3.97
N LYS A 321 17.97 -7.37 -4.05
CA LYS A 321 16.67 -6.74 -4.28
C LYS A 321 16.79 -5.87 -5.53
N PHE A 322 15.89 -6.07 -6.46
CA PHE A 322 15.82 -5.33 -7.70
C PHE A 322 14.65 -4.36 -7.61
N VAL A 323 14.94 -3.06 -7.71
CA VAL A 323 13.96 -1.98 -7.61
C VAL A 323 13.80 -1.32 -8.98
N ALA A 324 12.56 -0.99 -9.34
CA ALA A 324 12.28 -0.06 -10.42
C ALA A 324 11.06 0.78 -10.03
N VAL A 325 11.13 2.08 -10.31
CA VAL A 325 10.05 3.03 -10.07
C VAL A 325 9.80 3.80 -11.35
N TRP A 326 8.52 4.03 -11.65
CA TRP A 326 8.09 4.85 -12.78
C TRP A 326 7.27 6.03 -12.30
N ARG A 327 7.51 7.21 -12.86
CA ARG A 327 6.67 8.39 -12.70
C ARG A 327 5.63 8.40 -13.82
N ARG A 328 4.39 8.69 -13.47
CA ARG A 328 3.31 8.91 -14.43
C ARG A 328 3.52 10.25 -15.12
N LYS A 329 3.65 10.24 -16.45
CA LYS A 329 3.68 11.45 -17.27
C LYS A 329 2.28 12.03 -17.45
N GLU A 330 2.20 13.26 -17.94
CA GLU A 330 0.96 13.83 -18.47
C GLU A 330 0.42 12.96 -19.62
N ASP A 331 -0.90 13.03 -19.84
CA ASP A 331 -1.49 12.36 -21.00
C ASP A 331 -0.99 13.05 -22.29
N PRO A 332 -0.65 12.26 -23.34
CA PRO A 332 -0.30 12.83 -24.62
C PRO A 332 -1.46 13.69 -25.15
N GLN A 333 -1.14 14.81 -25.79
CA GLN A 333 -2.16 15.61 -26.44
C GLN A 333 -2.77 14.80 -27.59
N TRP A 334 -4.09 14.65 -27.58
CA TRP A 334 -4.79 14.04 -28.71
C TRP A 334 -4.60 14.96 -29.93
N PRO A 335 -4.17 14.41 -31.08
CA PRO A 335 -3.89 15.20 -32.28
C PRO A 335 -5.13 15.88 -32.87
#